data_AF-A0A7J7GZJ4-F1
#
_entry.id   AF-A0A7J7GZJ4-F1
#
_cell.length_a   1.000
_cell.length_b   1.000
_cell.length_c   1.000
_cell.angle_alpha   90.00
_cell.angle_beta   90.00
_cell.angle_gamma   90.00
#
_symmetry.space_group_name_H-M   'P 1'
#
loop_
_entity.id
_entity.type
_entity.pdbx_description
1 polymer ?
#
loop_
_entity_poly.entity_id
_entity_poly.type
_entity_poly.pdbx_seq_one_letter_code
_entity_poly.pdbx_strand_id
1 'polypeptide(L)'
;MKLWAVDSVYWPGKLVNAVPKGWTMPSEAKKLKIGVLAETVFEMFVKVVEHSNGGKSYLGFCIEVFEKDVEVLGYDLPYKFEPFHLSYDDLVLCVGNKVTTNSIFWSIF
;
A
#
# COMPACT_ATOMS: atom_id res chain seq x y z
N MET A 1 -37.71 28.43 14.48
CA MET A 1 -37.44 27.03 14.90
C MET A 1 -36.19 26.54 14.16
N LYS A 2 -35.19 26.10 14.92
CA LYS A 2 -33.87 25.51 14.57
C LYS A 2 -33.14 26.04 13.31
N LEU A 3 -32.28 27.01 13.60
CA LEU A 3 -31.10 27.44 12.85
C LEU A 3 -29.95 26.48 13.16
N TRP A 4 -29.58 25.63 12.22
CA TRP A 4 -28.20 25.16 12.10
C TRP A 4 -27.99 24.79 10.64
N ALA A 5 -27.59 25.77 9.84
CA ALA A 5 -26.79 25.44 8.68
C ALA A 5 -25.48 24.85 9.24
N VAL A 6 -25.08 23.67 8.78
CA VAL A 6 -23.76 23.13 9.10
C VAL A 6 -22.76 24.05 8.41
N ASP A 7 -22.10 24.91 9.19
CA ASP A 7 -21.02 25.74 8.68
C ASP A 7 -19.96 24.83 8.04
N SER A 8 -19.55 25.15 6.81
CA SER A 8 -18.54 24.40 6.07
C SER A 8 -17.27 24.22 6.90
N VAL A 9 -16.82 22.98 7.06
CA VAL A 9 -15.54 22.69 7.75
C VAL A 9 -14.39 23.25 6.91
N TYR A 10 -13.64 24.19 7.48
CA TYR A 10 -12.46 24.79 6.85
C TYR A 10 -11.20 24.00 7.23
N TRP A 11 -10.63 23.28 6.27
CA TRP A 11 -9.36 22.62 6.45
C TRP A 11 -8.18 23.57 6.16
N PRO A 12 -7.06 23.47 6.91
CA PRO A 12 -5.86 24.22 6.61
C PRO A 12 -5.39 23.92 5.17
N GLY A 13 -5.03 24.97 4.42
CA GLY A 13 -4.70 24.87 2.99
C GLY A 13 -5.76 25.41 2.02
N LYS A 14 -6.79 26.11 2.53
CA LYS A 14 -7.90 26.68 1.73
C LYS A 14 -8.75 25.63 0.99
N LEU A 15 -8.82 24.41 1.53
CA LEU A 15 -9.72 23.37 1.03
C LEU A 15 -11.12 23.65 1.58
N VAL A 16 -11.95 24.33 0.77
CA VAL A 16 -13.37 24.52 1.03
C VAL A 16 -14.11 23.39 0.33
N ASN A 17 -14.81 22.54 1.08
CA ASN A 17 -15.59 21.38 0.59
C ASN A 17 -14.81 20.12 0.17
N ALA A 18 -13.52 20.01 0.50
CA ALA A 18 -12.76 18.78 0.31
C ALA A 18 -12.28 18.25 1.67
N VAL A 19 -12.71 17.04 2.03
CA VAL A 19 -12.22 16.35 3.23
C VAL A 19 -10.79 15.85 2.92
N PRO A 20 -9.76 16.34 3.63
CA PRO A 20 -8.39 15.87 3.44
C PRO A 20 -8.34 14.40 3.87
N LYS A 21 -7.80 13.55 3.01
CA LYS A 21 -7.74 12.09 3.22
C LYS A 21 -6.83 11.67 4.38
N GLY A 22 -6.18 12.61 5.08
CA GLY A 22 -5.31 12.36 6.23
C GLY A 22 -3.94 11.75 5.91
N TRP A 23 -3.70 11.37 4.65
CA TRP A 23 -2.47 10.72 4.18
C TRP A 23 -2.09 11.24 2.79
N THR A 24 -0.79 11.26 2.50
CA THR A 24 -0.29 11.63 1.16
C THR A 24 -0.54 10.48 0.19
N MET A 25 -1.34 10.74 -0.85
CA MET A 25 -1.59 9.78 -1.94
C MET A 25 -0.27 9.35 -2.60
N PRO A 26 -0.06 8.04 -2.83
CA PRO A 26 1.04 7.57 -3.67
C PRO A 26 0.91 8.16 -5.08
N SER A 27 2.04 8.44 -5.71
CA SER A 27 2.09 8.98 -7.07
C SER A 27 3.03 8.14 -7.93
N GLU A 28 2.97 8.28 -9.25
CA GLU A 28 3.91 7.59 -10.14
C GLU A 28 5.37 7.85 -9.79
N ALA A 29 5.67 9.05 -9.26
CA ALA A 29 7.01 9.41 -8.76
C ALA A 29 7.37 8.73 -7.43
N LYS A 30 6.36 8.33 -6.64
CA LYS A 30 6.53 7.71 -5.32
C LYS A 30 5.53 6.57 -5.13
N LYS A 31 5.81 5.45 -5.78
CA LYS A 31 5.01 4.23 -5.72
C LYS A 31 5.10 3.56 -4.36
N LEU A 32 4.03 2.90 -3.94
CA LEU A 32 4.03 2.01 -2.79
C LEU A 32 4.92 0.80 -3.10
N LYS A 33 5.93 0.55 -2.28
CA LYS A 33 6.77 -0.65 -2.40
C LYS A 33 6.24 -1.72 -1.47
N ILE A 34 6.00 -2.90 -2.02
CA ILE A 34 5.44 -4.04 -1.29
C ILE A 34 6.50 -5.14 -1.27
N GLY A 35 7.02 -5.43 -0.09
CA GLY A 35 8.00 -6.50 0.10
C GLY A 35 7.30 -7.86 0.05
N VAL A 36 7.82 -8.75 -0.80
CA VAL A 36 7.30 -10.11 -0.96
C VAL A 36 8.41 -11.09 -0.62
N LEU A 37 8.18 -12.00 0.33
CA LEU A 37 9.15 -13.02 0.68
C LEU A 37 9.51 -13.86 -0.55
N ALA A 38 10.80 -13.84 -0.91
CA ALA A 38 11.34 -14.63 -2.01
C ALA A 38 11.41 -16.11 -1.63
N GLU A 39 11.72 -16.38 -0.37
CA GLU A 39 11.82 -17.72 0.19
C GLU A 39 10.69 -17.90 1.20
N THR A 40 9.72 -18.76 0.88
CA THR A 40 8.60 -19.09 1.75
C THR A 40 8.29 -20.58 1.65
N VAL A 41 7.91 -21.16 2.78
CA VAL A 41 7.45 -22.55 2.84
C VAL A 41 5.99 -22.70 2.38
N PHE A 42 5.26 -21.59 2.25
CA PHE A 42 3.85 -21.58 1.87
C PHE A 42 3.61 -20.82 0.56
N GLU A 43 4.00 -21.42 -0.55
CA GLU A 43 3.85 -20.83 -1.89
C GLU A 43 2.39 -20.57 -2.31
N MET A 44 1.41 -21.19 -1.63
CA MET A 44 -0.02 -20.97 -1.90
C MET A 44 -0.44 -19.53 -1.61
N PHE A 45 0.16 -18.90 -0.60
CA PHE A 45 -0.17 -17.53 -0.22
C PHE A 45 0.62 -16.51 -1.02
N VAL A 46 1.92 -16.75 -1.19
CA VAL A 46 2.80 -15.85 -1.91
C VAL A 46 3.94 -16.63 -2.57
N LYS A 47 4.30 -16.29 -3.80
CA LYS A 47 5.39 -16.90 -4.56
C LYS A 47 6.06 -15.87 -5.45
N VAL A 48 7.39 -15.83 -5.42
CA VAL A 48 8.21 -15.09 -6.40
C VAL A 48 8.70 -16.04 -7.46
N VAL A 49 8.43 -15.72 -8.73
CA VAL A 49 8.95 -16.46 -9.89
C VAL A 49 9.94 -15.58 -10.62
N GLU A 50 11.19 -16.00 -10.67
CA GLU A 50 12.22 -15.34 -11.47
C GLU A 50 12.25 -15.91 -12.88
N HIS A 51 12.24 -15.01 -13.86
CA HIS A 51 12.30 -15.36 -15.28
C HIS A 51 13.72 -15.26 -15.82
N SER A 52 14.02 -15.97 -16.90
CA SER A 52 15.34 -15.96 -17.55
C SER A 52 15.78 -14.59 -18.06
N ASN A 53 14.85 -13.67 -18.29
CA ASN A 53 15.11 -12.28 -18.68
C ASN A 53 15.38 -11.34 -17.49
N GLY A 54 15.47 -11.86 -16.26
CA GLY A 54 15.62 -11.07 -15.04
C GLY A 54 14.33 -10.41 -14.53
N GLY A 55 13.21 -10.63 -15.22
CA GLY A 55 11.89 -10.23 -14.75
C GLY A 55 11.44 -11.07 -13.56
N LYS A 56 10.58 -10.49 -12.70
CA LYS A 56 9.98 -11.20 -11.56
C LYS A 56 8.47 -11.13 -11.64
N SER A 57 7.82 -12.26 -11.42
CA SER A 57 6.37 -12.36 -11.24
C SER A 57 6.06 -12.72 -9.80
N TYR A 58 4.95 -12.19 -9.30
CA TYR A 58 4.47 -12.41 -7.94
C TYR A 58 3.10 -13.06 -8.04
N LEU A 59 2.93 -14.19 -7.38
CA LEU A 59 1.73 -15.02 -7.45
C LEU A 59 1.28 -15.43 -6.05
N GLY A 60 0.05 -15.93 -5.94
CA GLY A 60 -0.49 -16.49 -4.71
C GLY A 60 -1.71 -15.72 -4.19
N PHE A 61 -2.43 -16.32 -3.25
CA PHE A 61 -3.70 -15.80 -2.74
C PHE A 61 -3.61 -14.34 -2.26
N CYS A 62 -2.55 -13.97 -1.54
CA CYS A 62 -2.43 -12.60 -1.01
C CYS A 62 -2.18 -11.57 -2.12
N ILE A 63 -1.54 -11.96 -3.22
CA ILE A 63 -1.33 -11.08 -4.37
C ILE A 63 -2.66 -10.82 -5.07
N GLU A 64 -3.44 -11.87 -5.31
CA GLU A 64 -4.76 -11.77 -5.96
C GLU A 64 -5.73 -10.91 -5.13
N VAL A 65 -5.79 -11.13 -3.81
CA VAL A 65 -6.64 -10.32 -2.91
C VAL A 65 -6.22 -8.85 -2.96
N PHE A 66 -4.92 -8.56 -2.88
CA PHE A 66 -4.43 -7.19 -2.94
C PHE A 66 -4.76 -6.50 -4.27
N GLU A 67 -4.55 -7.18 -5.40
CA GLU A 67 -4.88 -6.63 -6.72
C GLU A 67 -6.38 -6.35 -6.85
N LYS A 68 -7.24 -7.23 -6.33
CA LYS A 68 -8.69 -7.02 -6.27
C LYS A 68 -9.09 -5.86 -5.38
N ASP A 69 -8.45 -5.71 -4.24
CA ASP A 69 -8.69 -4.54 -3.38
C ASP A 69 -8.34 -3.26 -4.14
N VAL A 70 -7.20 -3.22 -4.85
CA VAL A 70 -6.79 -2.07 -5.66
C VAL A 70 -7.78 -1.74 -6.77
N GLU A 71 -8.37 -2.74 -7.44
CA GLU A 71 -9.43 -2.52 -8.45
C GLU A 71 -10.67 -1.82 -7.87
N VAL A 72 -10.97 -2.07 -6.59
CA VAL A 72 -12.15 -1.53 -5.90
C VAL A 72 -11.85 -0.20 -5.20
N LEU A 73 -10.56 0.15 -5.02
CA LEU A 73 -10.18 1.43 -4.44
C LEU A 73 -10.69 2.59 -5.30
N GLY A 74 -11.39 3.53 -4.68
CA GLY A 74 -11.86 4.76 -5.33
C GLY A 74 -10.74 5.78 -5.63
N TYR A 75 -9.51 5.32 -5.83
CA TYR A 75 -8.35 6.15 -6.13
C TYR A 75 -7.19 5.33 -6.72
N ASP A 76 -6.34 6.00 -7.50
CA ASP A 76 -5.14 5.39 -8.06
C ASP A 76 -4.11 5.08 -6.97
N LEU A 77 -3.76 3.81 -6.83
CA LEU A 77 -2.72 3.34 -5.92
C LEU A 77 -1.55 2.76 -6.74
N PRO A 78 -0.59 3.58 -7.18
CA PRO A 78 0.58 3.06 -7.88
C PRO A 78 1.48 2.29 -6.91
N TYR A 79 1.73 1.01 -7.21
CA TYR A 79 2.55 0.11 -6.39
C TYR A 79 3.59 -0.65 -7.22
N LYS A 80 4.56 -1.26 -6.53
CA LYS A 80 5.54 -2.18 -7.10
C LYS A 80 5.91 -3.23 -6.05
N PHE A 81 5.90 -4.49 -6.45
CA PHE A 81 6.42 -5.59 -5.65
C PHE A 81 7.95 -5.67 -5.73
N GLU A 82 8.60 -5.92 -4.59
CA GLU A 82 10.03 -6.13 -4.46
C GLU A 82 10.30 -7.42 -3.68
N PRO A 83 11.20 -8.30 -4.16
CA PRO A 83 11.52 -9.54 -3.45
C PRO A 83 12.27 -9.21 -2.15
N PHE A 84 11.97 -9.96 -1.10
CA PHE A 84 12.55 -9.82 0.21
C PHE A 84 13.18 -11.14 0.64
N HIS A 85 14.46 -11.11 1.01
CA HIS A 85 15.29 -12.30 1.22
C HIS A 85 15.61 -12.57 2.70
N LEU A 86 15.10 -11.75 3.63
CA LEU A 86 15.27 -11.96 5.06
C LEU A 86 14.02 -12.60 5.67
N SER A 87 13.98 -12.72 6.99
CA SER A 87 12.87 -13.36 7.70
C SER A 87 11.58 -12.53 7.65
N TYR A 88 10.46 -13.16 8.03
CA TYR A 88 9.19 -12.44 8.19
C TYR A 88 9.29 -11.33 9.25
N ASP A 89 10.00 -11.57 10.36
CA ASP A 89 10.22 -10.57 11.41
C ASP A 89 10.99 -9.36 10.86
N ASP A 90 12.02 -9.59 10.05
CA ASP A 90 12.78 -8.53 9.38
C ASP A 90 11.89 -7.74 8.40
N LEU A 91 11.01 -8.43 7.66
CA LEU A 91 10.06 -7.78 6.75
C LEU A 91 9.13 -6.84 7.52
N VAL A 92 8.55 -7.30 8.63
CA VAL A 92 7.67 -6.49 9.49
C VAL A 92 8.43 -5.32 10.10
N LEU A 93 9.67 -5.53 10.55
CA LEU A 93 10.54 -4.47 11.04
C LEU A 93 10.84 -3.43 9.96
N CYS A 94 11.08 -3.83 8.72
CA CYS A 94 11.30 -2.90 7.62
C CYS A 94 10.07 -2.04 7.30
N VAL A 95 8.85 -2.58 7.48
CA VAL A 95 7.61 -1.80 7.36
C VAL A 95 7.49 -0.80 8.51
N GLY A 96 7.73 -1.24 9.75
CA GLY A 96 7.69 -0.36 10.93
C GLY A 96 8.71 0.77 10.87
N ASN A 97 9.91 0.48 10.37
CA ASN A 97 10.98 1.46 10.19
C ASN A 97 10.82 2.31 8.92
N LYS A 98 9.75 2.13 8.13
CA LYS A 98 9.50 2.83 6.87
C LYS A 98 10.64 2.68 5.84
N VAL A 99 11.44 1.61 5.98
CA VAL A 99 12.62 1.33 5.13
C VAL A 99 12.17 0.76 3.79
N THR A 100 11.15 -0.10 3.79
CA THR A 100 10.52 -0.58 2.54
C THR A 100 9.44 0.38 2.09
N THR A 101 8.77 1.08 3.01
CA THR A 101 7.69 2.04 2.72
C THR A 101 8.15 3.46 2.99
N ASN A 102 8.74 4.14 1.98
CA ASN A 102 8.95 5.59 2.10
C ASN A 102 7.62 6.39 2.15
N SER A 103 6.46 5.72 2.08
CA SER A 103 5.16 6.30 2.41
C SER A 103 4.30 5.26 3.14
N ILE A 104 4.08 5.55 4.42
CA ILE A 104 2.83 5.45 5.18
C ILE A 104 1.96 4.20 4.98
N PHE A 105 2.02 3.32 5.99
CA PHE A 105 0.89 2.56 6.48
C PHE A 105 0.88 2.65 8.02
N TRP A 106 -0.27 2.97 8.60
CA TRP A 106 -0.59 2.55 9.96
C TRP A 106 -1.56 1.38 9.86
N SER A 107 -1.46 0.51 10.85
CA SER A 107 -2.18 -0.74 11.02
C SER A 107 -3.67 -0.65 10.67
N ILE A 108 -4.15 -1.67 9.97
CA ILE A 108 -5.51 -2.18 10.21
C ILE A 108 -5.33 -3.56 10.83
N PHE A 109 -4.88 -3.54 12.08
CA PHE A 109 -5.28 -4.35 13.24
C PHE A 109 -4.55 -3.79 14.47
#